data_AF-A0A679E5N3-F1
#
_entry.id   AF-A0A679E5N3-F1
#
_cell.length_a   1.000
_cell.length_b   1.000
_cell.length_c   1.000
_cell.angle_alpha   90.00
_cell.angle_beta   90.00
_cell.angle_gamma   90.00
#
_symmetry.space_group_name_H-M   'P 1'
#
loop_
_entity.id
_entity.type
_entity.pdbx_description
1 polymer ?
#
loop_
_entity_poly.entity_id
_entity_poly.type
_entity_poly.pdbx_seq_one_letter_code
_entity_poly.pdbx_strand_id
1 'polypeptide(L)'
;MLPDMNTDRKCCSGFVMDGKFHVIGSQQQSIILNSGEVYDPAMKTWNLIEDMWPKKFVPSTQVAPPLIAVLNNQLYGINIIENMLMSYDKEKNQWQLLEKVPHRAENTNGWGLGFKAVGDELFVIGGARGVGLFLPQIHAYSPKAEGSERWSIIGVARGGIMRDGTRGGSFSLK
;
A
#
# COMPACT_ATOMS: atom_id res chain seq x y z
N MET A 1 5.53 7.94 -27.77
CA MET A 1 4.80 8.46 -26.60
C MET A 1 3.75 7.44 -26.20
N LEU A 2 3.47 7.31 -24.90
CA LEU A 2 2.36 6.49 -24.41
C LEU A 2 1.03 7.21 -24.71
N PRO A 3 -0.05 6.48 -24.99
CA PRO A 3 -1.38 7.08 -25.10
C PRO A 3 -1.85 7.62 -23.74
N ASP A 4 -2.75 8.59 -23.80
CA ASP A 4 -3.44 9.10 -22.61
C ASP A 4 -4.32 8.03 -21.98
N MET A 5 -4.46 8.09 -20.66
CA MET A 5 -5.43 7.27 -19.93
C MET A 5 -6.86 7.72 -20.25
N ASN A 6 -7.83 6.83 -20.03
CA ASN A 6 -9.25 7.12 -20.25
C ASN A 6 -9.80 8.10 -19.20
N THR A 7 -9.22 8.12 -18.00
CA THR A 7 -9.63 8.99 -16.90
C THR A 7 -8.44 9.77 -16.36
N ASP A 8 -8.65 11.06 -16.12
CA ASP A 8 -7.68 11.88 -15.38
C ASP A 8 -7.56 11.38 -13.95
N ARG A 9 -6.34 10.99 -13.55
CA ARG A 9 -6.07 10.47 -12.21
C ARG A 9 -5.04 11.33 -11.47
N LYS A 10 -5.21 11.44 -10.15
CA LYS A 10 -4.28 12.06 -9.20
C LYS A 10 -4.01 11.11 -8.03
N CYS A 11 -2.93 11.37 -7.28
CA CYS A 11 -2.56 10.56 -6.11
C CYS A 11 -2.63 9.05 -6.40
N CYS A 12 -1.98 8.64 -7.49
CA CYS A 12 -2.10 7.29 -8.02
C CYS A 12 -1.02 6.36 -7.47
N SER A 13 -1.34 5.08 -7.54
CA SER A 13 -0.38 3.99 -7.37
C SER A 13 -0.35 3.17 -8.65
N GLY A 14 0.85 3.07 -9.22
CA GLY A 14 1.13 2.25 -10.39
C GLY A 14 1.79 0.93 -9.99
N PHE A 15 1.44 -0.16 -10.67
CA PHE A 15 2.03 -1.48 -10.44
C PHE A 15 2.02 -2.35 -11.69
N VAL A 16 2.93 -3.31 -11.76
CA VAL A 16 2.97 -4.29 -12.87
C VAL A 16 2.45 -5.62 -12.36
N MET A 17 1.47 -6.18 -13.06
CA MET A 17 0.87 -7.48 -12.80
C MET A 17 0.50 -8.10 -14.15
N ASP A 18 0.76 -9.40 -14.33
CA ASP A 18 0.51 -10.14 -15.57
C ASP A 18 1.18 -9.49 -16.80
N GLY A 19 2.35 -8.88 -16.61
CA GLY A 19 3.09 -8.17 -17.66
C GLY A 19 2.46 -6.85 -18.11
N LYS A 20 1.39 -6.40 -17.45
CA LYS A 20 0.66 -5.16 -17.76
C LYS A 20 0.82 -4.13 -16.65
N PHE A 21 0.87 -2.86 -17.03
CA PHE A 21 1.00 -1.76 -16.07
C PHE A 21 -0.39 -1.26 -15.68
N HIS A 22 -0.70 -1.32 -14.39
CA HIS A 22 -1.98 -0.94 -13.83
C HIS A 22 -1.84 0.34 -13.01
N VAL A 23 -2.89 1.15 -12.98
CA VAL A 23 -2.97 2.37 -12.20
C VAL A 23 -4.30 2.40 -11.46
N ILE A 24 -4.25 2.59 -10.15
CA ILE A 24 -5.40 2.95 -9.31
C ILE A 24 -5.12 4.27 -8.61
N GLY A 25 -6.14 5.03 -8.24
CA GLY A 25 -5.94 6.34 -7.63
C GLY A 25 -7.20 7.17 -7.58
N SER A 26 -7.05 8.43 -7.23
CA SER A 26 -8.15 9.39 -7.14
C SER A 26 -8.42 10.12 -8.45
N GLN A 27 -9.58 10.77 -8.53
CA GLN A 27 -9.84 11.87 -9.46
C GLN A 27 -9.89 13.19 -8.65
N GLN A 28 -10.21 14.31 -9.32
CA GLN A 28 -10.40 15.65 -8.72
C GLN A 28 -10.91 15.61 -7.26
N GLN A 29 -10.37 16.49 -6.40
CA GLN A 29 -10.58 16.50 -4.93
C GLN A 29 -9.91 15.34 -4.15
N SER A 30 -9.12 14.49 -4.81
CA SER A 30 -8.30 13.43 -4.19
C SER A 30 -9.10 12.32 -3.50
N ILE A 31 -10.34 12.10 -3.94
CA ILE A 31 -11.18 10.96 -3.54
C ILE A 31 -10.82 9.77 -4.44
N ILE A 32 -10.47 8.64 -3.85
CA ILE A 32 -10.08 7.42 -4.58
C ILE A 32 -11.24 6.95 -5.47
N LEU A 33 -10.96 6.69 -6.74
CA LEU A 33 -11.90 6.04 -7.62
C LEU A 33 -11.95 4.54 -7.30
N ASN A 34 -13.14 3.97 -7.41
CA ASN A 34 -13.33 2.51 -7.42
C ASN A 34 -12.78 1.86 -8.70
N SER A 35 -12.53 2.62 -9.77
CA SER A 35 -11.98 2.09 -11.02
C SER A 35 -10.45 2.10 -11.05
N GLY A 36 -9.88 1.16 -11.78
CA GLY A 36 -8.47 1.16 -12.19
C GLY A 36 -8.33 1.22 -13.70
N GLU A 37 -7.11 1.38 -14.19
CA GLU A 37 -6.79 1.28 -15.61
C GLU A 37 -5.58 0.40 -15.83
N VAL A 38 -5.57 -0.34 -16.94
CA VAL A 38 -4.49 -1.23 -17.32
C VAL A 38 -3.97 -0.89 -18.71
N TYR A 39 -2.67 -0.64 -18.79
CA TYR A 39 -1.94 -0.49 -20.03
C TYR A 39 -1.46 -1.86 -20.52
N ASP A 40 -1.93 -2.25 -21.70
CA ASP A 40 -1.41 -3.40 -22.42
C ASP A 40 -0.29 -2.95 -23.36
N PRO A 41 0.98 -3.32 -23.11
CA PRO A 41 2.10 -2.90 -23.95
C PRO A 41 2.10 -3.53 -25.34
N ALA A 42 1.43 -4.67 -25.54
CA ALA A 42 1.33 -5.32 -26.85
C ALA A 42 0.33 -4.58 -27.74
N MET A 43 -0.82 -4.18 -27.19
CA MET A 43 -1.83 -3.41 -27.90
C MET A 43 -1.54 -1.90 -27.89
N LYS A 44 -0.68 -1.45 -26.98
CA LYS A 44 -0.38 -0.04 -26.69
C LYS A 44 -1.65 0.75 -26.37
N THR A 45 -2.54 0.17 -25.57
CA THR A 45 -3.82 0.78 -25.19
C THR A 45 -4.05 0.72 -23.68
N TRP A 46 -4.79 1.71 -23.16
CA TRP A 46 -5.34 1.69 -21.81
C TRP A 46 -6.75 1.14 -21.81
N ASN A 47 -7.04 0.22 -20.91
CA ASN A 47 -8.37 -0.34 -20.70
C ASN A 47 -8.85 -0.03 -19.28
N LEU A 48 -10.11 0.36 -19.14
CA LEU A 48 -10.74 0.63 -17.85
C LEU A 48 -11.09 -0.69 -17.15
N ILE A 49 -10.82 -0.76 -15.84
CA ILE A 49 -11.25 -1.84 -14.95
C ILE A 49 -12.23 -1.23 -13.96
N GLU A 50 -13.52 -1.50 -14.18
CA GLU A 50 -14.58 -1.06 -13.29
C GLU A 50 -14.50 -1.78 -11.94
N ASP A 51 -14.84 -1.09 -10.86
CA ASP A 51 -14.93 -1.67 -9.50
C ASP A 51 -13.67 -2.39 -8.99
N MET A 52 -12.50 -2.07 -9.56
CA MET A 52 -11.20 -2.61 -9.14
C MET A 52 -10.88 -2.36 -7.67
N TRP A 53 -11.24 -1.19 -7.11
CA TRP A 53 -11.11 -0.88 -5.69
C TRP A 53 -12.50 -0.90 -5.02
N PRO A 54 -12.67 -1.55 -3.84
CA PRO A 54 -14.00 -1.75 -3.28
C PRO A 54 -14.65 -0.40 -2.90
N LYS A 55 -15.84 -0.11 -3.45
CA LYS A 55 -16.59 1.13 -3.18
C LYS A 55 -16.76 1.43 -1.69
N LYS A 56 -17.03 0.41 -0.86
CA LYS A 56 -17.16 0.54 0.60
C LYS A 56 -15.88 1.01 1.31
N PHE A 57 -14.73 0.88 0.65
CA PHE A 57 -13.42 1.29 1.14
C PHE A 57 -12.90 2.55 0.46
N VAL A 58 -13.74 3.24 -0.33
CA VAL A 58 -13.44 4.57 -0.84
C VAL A 58 -13.64 5.57 0.30
N PRO A 59 -12.59 6.28 0.74
CA PRO A 59 -12.70 7.26 1.81
C PRO A 59 -13.53 8.48 1.37
N SER A 60 -14.26 9.10 2.31
CA SER A 60 -15.05 10.32 2.05
C SER A 60 -14.22 11.60 2.04
N THR A 61 -12.91 11.52 2.27
CA THR A 61 -11.99 12.66 2.34
C THR A 61 -10.72 12.38 1.54
N GLN A 62 -9.89 13.41 1.36
CA GLN A 62 -8.58 13.27 0.71
C GLN A 62 -7.69 12.31 1.51
N VAL A 63 -7.14 11.32 0.81
CA VAL A 63 -6.23 10.31 1.37
C VAL A 63 -4.93 10.19 0.62
N ALA A 64 -3.97 9.51 1.22
CA ALA A 64 -2.74 9.07 0.55
C ALA A 64 -3.09 8.18 -0.66
N PRO A 65 -2.20 8.10 -1.68
CA PRO A 65 -2.34 7.13 -2.75
C PRO A 65 -2.56 5.71 -2.21
N PRO A 66 -3.31 4.84 -2.92
CA PRO A 66 -3.56 3.48 -2.47
C PRO A 66 -2.26 2.73 -2.15
N LEU A 67 -2.11 2.24 -0.93
CA LEU A 67 -0.93 1.49 -0.52
C LEU A 67 -1.02 0.10 -1.13
N ILE A 68 -0.29 -0.13 -2.22
CA ILE A 68 -0.29 -1.40 -2.95
C ILE A 68 1.12 -1.95 -3.17
N ALA A 69 1.20 -3.27 -3.29
CA ALA A 69 2.41 -4.01 -3.59
C ALA A 69 2.06 -5.24 -4.42
N VAL A 70 2.92 -5.59 -5.37
CA VAL A 70 2.80 -6.85 -6.11
C VAL A 70 3.93 -7.76 -5.67
N LEU A 71 3.58 -8.94 -5.18
CA LEU A 71 4.50 -9.98 -4.73
C LEU A 71 4.18 -11.25 -5.49
N ASN A 72 5.15 -11.82 -6.21
CA ASN A 72 4.96 -13.05 -6.99
C ASN A 72 3.72 -13.00 -7.90
N ASN A 73 3.56 -11.85 -8.59
CA ASN A 73 2.44 -11.56 -9.48
C ASN A 73 1.05 -11.51 -8.81
N GLN A 74 0.98 -11.56 -7.48
CA GLN A 74 -0.23 -11.34 -6.69
C GLN A 74 -0.26 -9.90 -6.20
N LEU A 75 -1.37 -9.20 -6.43
CA LEU A 75 -1.57 -7.83 -5.95
C LEU A 75 -2.09 -7.85 -4.50
N TYR A 76 -1.46 -7.04 -3.66
CA TYR A 76 -1.82 -6.78 -2.27
C TYR A 76 -2.04 -5.29 -2.04
N GLY A 77 -2.85 -4.97 -1.05
CA GLY A 77 -3.19 -3.61 -0.68
C GLY A 77 -3.52 -3.47 0.80
N ILE A 78 -3.37 -2.26 1.34
CA ILE A 78 -3.76 -1.94 2.71
C ILE A 78 -5.07 -1.15 2.67
N ASN A 79 -6.11 -1.70 3.31
CA ASN A 79 -7.31 -0.96 3.66
C ASN A 79 -7.05 -0.14 4.92
N ILE A 80 -6.94 1.17 4.76
CA ILE A 80 -6.68 2.10 5.86
C ILE A 80 -7.91 2.33 6.76
N ILE A 81 -9.12 2.05 6.28
CA ILE A 81 -10.38 2.25 7.04
C ILE A 81 -10.57 1.12 8.06
N GLU A 82 -10.37 -0.13 7.62
CA GLU A 82 -10.51 -1.29 8.52
C GLU A 82 -9.16 -1.76 9.09
N ASN A 83 -8.06 -1.10 8.71
CA ASN A 83 -6.68 -1.44 9.10
C ASN A 83 -6.31 -2.91 8.78
N MET A 84 -6.58 -3.34 7.54
CA MET A 84 -6.34 -4.72 7.10
C MET A 84 -5.53 -4.80 5.81
N LEU A 85 -4.67 -5.81 5.74
CA LEU A 85 -4.06 -6.28 4.51
C LEU A 85 -5.11 -7.00 3.67
N MET A 86 -5.05 -6.80 2.37
CA MET A 86 -5.94 -7.42 1.40
C MET A 86 -5.14 -8.02 0.24
N SER A 87 -5.69 -9.05 -0.39
CA SER A 87 -5.22 -9.59 -1.67
C SER A 87 -6.31 -9.47 -2.73
N TYR A 88 -5.89 -9.20 -3.97
CA TYR A 88 -6.80 -9.05 -5.10
C TYR A 88 -6.99 -10.38 -5.86
N ASP A 89 -8.22 -10.88 -5.90
CA ASP A 89 -8.66 -11.99 -6.74
C ASP A 89 -8.90 -11.47 -8.16
N LYS A 90 -8.00 -11.80 -9.07
CA LYS A 90 -7.98 -11.28 -10.44
C LYS A 90 -9.15 -11.78 -11.27
N GLU A 91 -9.52 -13.05 -11.09
CA GLU A 91 -10.60 -13.70 -11.83
C GLU A 91 -11.95 -13.10 -11.48
N LYS A 92 -12.13 -12.74 -10.21
CA LYS A 92 -13.38 -12.15 -9.70
C LYS A 92 -13.40 -10.63 -9.72
N ASN A 93 -12.26 -9.98 -9.97
CA ASN A 93 -12.09 -8.54 -9.79
C ASN A 93 -12.53 -8.07 -8.39
N GLN A 94 -12.02 -8.74 -7.36
CA GLN A 94 -12.46 -8.51 -5.97
C GLN A 94 -11.29 -8.55 -4.98
N TRP A 95 -11.38 -7.73 -3.94
CA TRP A 95 -10.42 -7.77 -2.83
C TRP A 95 -10.92 -8.66 -1.69
N GLN A 96 -10.04 -9.53 -1.23
CA GLN A 96 -10.25 -10.38 -0.07
C GLN A 96 -9.46 -9.83 1.11
N LEU A 97 -10.10 -9.76 2.27
CA LEU A 97 -9.47 -9.34 3.51
C LEU A 97 -8.62 -10.48 4.06
N LEU A 98 -7.40 -10.18 4.50
CA LEU A 98 -6.47 -11.15 5.06
C LEU A 98 -6.34 -10.95 6.58
N GLU A 99 -5.44 -10.04 6.99
CA GLU A 99 -5.06 -9.88 8.39
C GLU A 99 -4.94 -8.40 8.77
N LYS A 100 -4.97 -8.11 10.07
CA LYS A 100 -4.78 -6.75 10.58
C LYS A 100 -3.34 -6.30 10.38
N VAL A 101 -3.16 -5.06 9.93
CA VAL A 101 -1.83 -4.46 9.80
C VAL A 101 -1.35 -4.00 11.19
N PRO A 102 -0.08 -4.26 11.58
CA PRO A 102 0.47 -3.85 12.88
C PRO A 102 0.49 -2.33 13.14
N HIS A 103 0.27 -1.51 12.11
CA HIS A 103 0.28 -0.04 12.17
C HIS A 103 -1.02 0.54 11.63
N ARG A 104 -1.65 1.43 12.41
CA ARG A 104 -2.84 2.18 12.01
C ARG A 104 -2.46 3.51 11.38
N ALA A 105 -3.09 3.83 10.25
CA ALA A 105 -3.00 5.14 9.59
C ALA A 105 -4.36 5.77 9.31
N GLU A 106 -5.43 5.28 9.97
CA GLU A 106 -6.78 5.83 9.87
C GLU A 106 -6.80 7.33 10.25
N ASN A 107 -6.14 7.71 11.35
CA ASN A 107 -6.08 9.09 11.86
C ASN A 107 -5.17 10.03 11.04
N THR A 108 -4.49 9.51 10.04
CA THR A 108 -3.62 10.27 9.14
C THR A 108 -4.02 10.08 7.68
N ASN A 109 -5.23 9.58 7.40
CA ASN A 109 -5.73 9.38 6.04
C ASN A 109 -4.75 8.56 5.16
N GLY A 110 -4.10 7.56 5.75
CA GLY A 110 -3.10 6.71 5.08
C GLY A 110 -1.68 7.26 5.02
N TRP A 111 -1.46 8.53 5.38
CA TRP A 111 -0.13 9.13 5.41
C TRP A 111 0.72 8.55 6.56
N GLY A 112 2.01 8.32 6.30
CA GLY A 112 2.95 7.80 7.29
C GLY A 112 3.10 6.27 7.30
N LEU A 113 2.48 5.57 6.34
CA LEU A 113 2.78 4.18 6.02
C LEU A 113 3.57 4.07 4.72
N GLY A 114 4.60 3.23 4.75
CA GLY A 114 5.23 2.66 3.56
C GLY A 114 4.79 1.21 3.39
N PHE A 115 4.50 0.80 2.15
CA PHE A 115 4.14 -0.57 1.84
C PHE A 115 4.80 -1.00 0.53
N LYS A 116 5.59 -2.09 0.57
CA LYS A 116 6.32 -2.62 -0.59
C LYS A 116 6.50 -4.12 -0.50
N ALA A 117 6.64 -4.78 -1.64
CA ALA A 117 7.15 -6.14 -1.72
C ALA A 117 8.68 -6.10 -1.87
N VAL A 118 9.39 -6.94 -1.12
CA VAL A 118 10.85 -7.10 -1.22
C VAL A 118 11.16 -8.58 -1.09
N GLY A 119 11.83 -9.14 -2.11
CA GLY A 119 12.06 -10.58 -2.18
C GLY A 119 10.74 -11.35 -2.18
N ASP A 120 10.57 -12.22 -1.19
CA ASP A 120 9.40 -13.10 -1.04
C ASP A 120 8.37 -12.62 -0.01
N GLU A 121 8.52 -11.39 0.49
CA GLU A 121 7.72 -10.84 1.60
C GLU A 121 7.19 -9.44 1.32
N LEU A 122 6.15 -9.05 2.06
CA LEU A 122 5.60 -7.70 2.06
C LEU A 122 6.11 -6.95 3.29
N PHE A 123 6.49 -5.69 3.14
CA PHE A 123 7.03 -4.86 4.20
C PHE A 123 6.09 -3.69 4.44
N VAL A 124 5.71 -3.49 5.70
CA VAL A 124 5.00 -2.31 6.18
C VAL A 124 5.92 -1.53 7.10
N ILE A 125 6.13 -0.26 6.78
CA ILE A 125 6.84 0.69 7.62
C ILE A 125 5.84 1.70 8.13
N GLY A 126 5.77 1.86 9.44
CA GLY A 126 4.89 2.84 10.09
C GLY A 126 5.37 3.10 11.49
N GLY A 127 4.74 4.03 12.21
CA GLY A 127 5.04 4.21 13.64
C GLY A 127 3.77 4.11 14.46
N ALA A 128 3.86 3.41 15.60
CA ALA A 128 2.82 3.47 16.61
C ALA A 128 2.87 4.86 17.28
N ARG A 129 1.73 5.55 17.36
CA ARG A 129 1.60 6.70 18.27
C ARG A 129 1.52 6.15 19.70
N GLY A 130 2.66 5.97 20.34
CA GLY A 130 2.75 5.82 21.79
C GLY A 130 2.70 7.19 22.48
N VAL A 131 2.49 7.20 23.80
CA VAL A 131 2.52 8.44 24.61
C VAL A 131 3.88 9.13 24.43
N GLY A 132 3.91 10.22 23.67
CA GLY A 132 5.03 11.16 23.56
C GLY A 132 6.06 10.92 22.45
N LEU A 133 6.14 9.75 21.80
CA LEU A 133 7.16 9.48 20.76
C LEU A 133 6.60 8.63 19.60
N PHE A 134 6.79 9.12 18.36
CA PHE A 134 6.63 8.30 17.15
C PHE A 134 7.88 7.44 16.99
N LEU A 135 7.74 6.13 17.18
CA LEU A 135 8.82 5.16 16.93
C LEU A 135 8.50 4.37 15.66
N PRO A 136 9.13 4.70 14.53
CA PRO A 136 9.02 3.90 13.32
C PRO A 136 9.43 2.44 13.58
N GLN A 137 8.65 1.52 13.06
CA GLN A 137 8.90 0.09 13.06
C GLN A 137 8.72 -0.44 11.64
N ILE A 138 9.39 -1.54 11.37
CA ILE A 138 9.30 -2.27 10.11
C ILE A 138 8.77 -3.66 10.44
N HIS A 139 7.65 -4.01 9.81
CA HIS A 139 7.09 -5.35 9.87
C HIS A 139 7.16 -6.01 8.50
N ALA A 140 7.57 -7.28 8.47
CA ALA A 140 7.48 -8.13 7.29
C ALA A 140 6.25 -9.04 7.41
N TYR A 141 5.60 -9.31 6.29
CA TYR A 141 4.52 -10.26 6.13
C TYR A 141 4.91 -11.34 5.13
N SER A 142 4.85 -12.59 5.56
CA SER A 142 5.08 -13.76 4.72
C SER A 142 3.74 -14.43 4.37
N PRO A 143 3.30 -14.37 3.10
CA PRO A 143 2.07 -15.05 2.67
C PRO A 143 2.16 -16.58 2.77
N LYS A 144 3.37 -17.14 2.81
CA LYS A 144 3.64 -18.58 2.89
C LYS A 144 3.59 -19.12 4.33
N ALA A 145 3.72 -18.25 5.33
CA ALA A 145 3.63 -18.65 6.73
C ALA A 145 2.19 -19.01 7.11
N GLU A 146 2.00 -19.88 8.11
CA GLU A 146 0.70 -20.31 8.61
C GLU A 146 0.40 -19.70 9.99
N GLY A 147 -0.88 -19.50 10.29
CA GLY A 147 -1.32 -19.01 11.61
C GLY A 147 -0.87 -17.57 11.93
N SER A 148 -0.62 -17.29 13.21
CA SER A 148 -0.26 -15.95 13.70
C SER A 148 1.18 -15.51 13.41
N GLU A 149 1.98 -16.35 12.76
CA GLU A 149 3.40 -16.08 12.47
C GLU A 149 3.63 -15.32 11.17
N ARG A 150 2.56 -14.90 10.48
CA ARG A 150 2.70 -14.20 9.20
C ARG A 150 3.36 -12.85 9.32
N TRP A 151 3.17 -12.14 10.43
CA TRP A 151 3.80 -10.85 10.69
C TRP A 151 5.00 -10.98 11.63
N SER A 152 6.14 -10.44 11.23
CA SER A 152 7.35 -10.37 12.06
C SER A 152 7.86 -8.93 12.16
N ILE A 153 8.31 -8.53 13.35
CA ILE A 153 8.99 -7.25 13.54
C ILE A 153 10.48 -7.42 13.22
N ILE A 154 10.94 -6.73 12.19
CA ILE A 154 12.31 -6.88 11.68
C ILE A 154 13.17 -5.66 11.95
N GLY A 155 12.57 -4.52 12.32
CA GLY A 155 13.32 -3.32 12.65
C GLY A 155 12.56 -2.34 13.52
N VAL A 156 13.28 -1.66 14.41
CA VAL A 156 12.75 -0.55 15.22
C VAL A 156 13.72 0.62 15.11
N ALA A 157 13.20 1.80 14.77
CA ALA A 157 13.97 3.02 14.79
C ALA A 157 14.26 3.41 16.25
N ARG A 158 15.54 3.66 16.54
CA ARG A 158 15.95 4.27 17.80
C ARG A 158 16.18 5.76 17.55
N GLY A 159 15.65 6.60 18.43
CA GLY A 159 15.99 8.02 18.45
C GLY A 159 17.40 8.18 19.02
N GLY A 160 18.30 8.80 18.24
CA GLY A 160 19.63 9.21 18.70
C GLY A 160 19.82 10.71 18.45
N ILE A 161 20.39 11.42 19.43
CA ILE A 161 20.97 12.74 19.17
C ILE A 161 22.34 12.47 18.54
N MET A 162 22.50 12.88 17.28
CA MET A 162 23.80 12.82 16.60
C MET A 162 24.76 13.81 17.27
N ARG A 163 26.07 13.57 17.17
CA ARG A 163 27.10 14.41 17.84
C ARG A 163 27.06 15.89 17.44
N ASP A 164 26.42 16.23 16.32
CA ASP A 164 26.22 17.58 15.81
C ASP A 164 24.91 18.24 16.31
N GLY A 165 24.18 17.58 17.22
CA GLY A 165 22.90 18.07 17.75
C GLY A 165 21.71 17.83 16.82
N THR A 166 21.91 17.22 15.64
CA THR A 166 20.82 16.84 14.75
C THR A 166 20.12 15.57 15.26
N ARG A 167 18.81 15.49 15.04
CA ARG A 167 18.07 14.25 15.30
C ARG A 167 18.31 13.30 14.13
N GLY A 168 19.10 12.27 14.36
CA GLY A 168 19.28 11.14 13.45
C GLY A 168 18.40 9.98 13.86
N GLY A 169 17.74 9.33 12.89
CA GLY A 169 17.04 8.07 13.09
C GLY A 169 17.81 6.94 12.43
N SER A 170 18.17 5.90 13.19
CA SER A 170 18.71 4.66 12.63
C SER A 170 17.80 3.49 13.01
N PHE A 171 17.53 2.60 12.07
CA PHE A 171 16.87 1.32 12.37
C PHE A 171 17.90 0.33 12.89
N SER A 172 17.58 -0.35 14.00
CA SER A 172 18.26 -1.59 14.37
C SER A 172 17.45 -2.74 13.77
N LEU A 173 18.05 -3.50 12.87
CA LEU A 173 17.48 -4.76 12.39
C LEU A 173 17.60 -5.81 13.50
N LYS A 174 16.55 -6.63 13.66
CA LYS A 174 16.56 -7.77 14.58
C LYS A 174 17.18 -9.00 13.94
#